data_AF-K9KD07-F1
#
_entry.id   AF-K9KD07-F1
#
_cell.length_a   1.000
_cell.length_b   1.000
_cell.length_c   1.000
_cell.angle_alpha   90.00
_cell.angle_beta   90.00
_cell.angle_gamma   90.00
#
_symmetry.space_group_name_H-M   'P 1'
#
loop_
_entity.id
_entity.type
_entity.pdbx_description
1 polymer ?
#
loop_
_entity_poly.entity_id
_entity_poly.type
_entity_poly.pdbx_seq_one_letter_code
_entity_poly.pdbx_strand_id
1 'polypeptide(L)'
;GSTYSLLQLRNYSEVCKNCREAYKNLSSLYSEMQKMNELEDKAEPGRHLCIDVEDAMNITRKLWSRTFNCSVPCSDTVPVIAVSVFILFLPVVFYLSSFLHSEQKKRKLILPKRLKSSASFANVQENSN
;
A
#
# COMPACT_ATOMS: atom_id res chain seq x y z
N GLY A 1 30.87 14.65 -37.36
CA GLY A 1 29.82 14.30 -36.38
C GLY A 1 29.34 12.88 -36.61
N SER A 2 30.05 11.90 -36.04
CA SER A 2 29.71 10.47 -36.14
C SER A 2 30.20 9.71 -34.90
N THR A 3 30.08 10.33 -33.72
CA THR A 3 30.52 9.74 -32.44
C THR A 3 29.37 9.55 -31.44
N TYR A 4 28.17 10.07 -31.74
CA TYR A 4 26.99 9.88 -30.89
C TYR A 4 26.24 8.57 -31.15
N SER A 5 26.50 7.90 -32.28
CA SER A 5 25.95 6.59 -32.65
C SER A 5 26.76 5.41 -32.06
N LEU A 6 27.78 5.70 -31.23
CA LEU A 6 28.58 4.74 -30.48
C LEU A 6 28.19 4.70 -28.99
N LEU A 7 26.96 5.10 -28.65
CA LEU A 7 26.22 4.56 -27.49
C LEU A 7 25.88 3.10 -27.78
N GLN A 8 26.95 2.34 -27.98
CA GLN A 8 26.99 0.90 -28.06
C GLN A 8 26.22 0.35 -26.88
N LEU A 9 25.59 -0.79 -27.12
CA LEU A 9 25.09 -1.73 -26.14
C LEU A 9 26.28 -2.24 -25.27
N ARG A 10 26.93 -1.34 -24.53
CA ARG A 10 28.05 -1.62 -23.64
C ARG A 10 27.45 -2.29 -22.43
N ASN A 11 27.90 -3.51 -22.18
CA ASN A 11 27.48 -4.25 -21.00
C ASN A 11 28.11 -3.60 -19.76
N TYR A 12 27.37 -2.69 -19.13
CA TYR A 12 27.82 -1.98 -17.92
C TYR A 12 27.74 -2.84 -16.64
N SER A 13 27.45 -4.14 -16.77
CA SER A 13 27.37 -5.06 -15.63
C SER A 13 28.65 -5.04 -14.77
N GLU A 14 29.82 -4.93 -15.40
CA GLU A 14 31.09 -4.88 -14.69
C GLU A 14 31.28 -3.56 -13.92
N VAL A 15 30.84 -2.43 -14.48
CA VAL A 15 30.79 -1.14 -13.77
C VAL A 15 29.86 -1.25 -12.55
N CYS A 16 28.68 -1.83 -12.74
CA CYS A 16 27.73 -2.01 -11.64
C CYS A 16 28.30 -2.92 -10.54
N LYS A 17 29.04 -3.98 -10.88
CA LYS A 17 29.65 -4.90 -9.91
C LYS A 17 30.80 -4.23 -9.17
N ASN A 18 31.74 -3.64 -9.90
CA ASN A 18 32.98 -3.12 -9.34
C ASN A 18 32.76 -1.83 -8.55
N CYS A 19 31.81 -0.98 -8.97
CA CYS A 19 31.53 0.30 -8.31
C CYS A 19 30.38 0.22 -7.29
N ARG A 20 29.73 -0.94 -7.10
CA ARG A 20 28.58 -1.08 -6.18
C ARG A 20 28.88 -0.61 -4.77
N GLU A 21 30.00 -1.06 -4.21
CA GLU A 21 30.37 -0.74 -2.84
C GLU A 21 30.72 0.74 -2.69
N ALA A 22 31.48 1.29 -3.62
CA ALA A 22 31.80 2.71 -3.66
C ALA A 22 30.54 3.59 -3.75
N TYR A 23 29.59 3.23 -4.64
CA TYR A 23 28.32 3.94 -4.77
C TYR A 23 27.46 3.83 -3.50
N LYS A 24 27.44 2.65 -2.85
CA LYS A 24 26.74 2.45 -1.58
C LYS A 24 27.33 3.32 -0.47
N ASN A 25 28.65 3.35 -0.34
CA ASN A 25 29.34 4.15 0.67
C ASN A 25 29.14 5.64 0.43
N LEU A 26 29.25 6.10 -0.82
CA LEU A 26 28.95 7.49 -1.20
C LEU A 26 27.50 7.87 -0.86
N SER A 27 26.55 6.98 -1.17
CA SER A 27 25.13 7.20 -0.86
C SER A 27 24.87 7.27 0.64
N SER A 28 25.52 6.40 1.42
CA SER A 28 25.43 6.41 2.89
C SER A 28 25.99 7.71 3.47
N LEU A 29 27.18 8.12 3.03
CA LEU A 29 27.81 9.36 3.46
C LEU A 29 26.93 10.58 3.15
N TYR A 30 26.35 10.63 1.93
CA TYR A 30 25.41 11.69 1.56
C TYR A 30 24.19 11.75 2.52
N SER A 31 23.60 10.60 2.84
CA SER A 31 22.48 10.52 3.79
C SER A 31 22.86 10.90 5.21
N GLU A 32 24.07 10.54 5.66
CA GLU A 32 24.60 10.97 6.96
C GLU A 32 24.82 12.48 7.01
N MET A 33 25.42 13.07 5.97
CA MET A 33 25.57 14.53 5.86
C MET A 33 24.23 15.23 5.91
N GLN A 34 23.22 14.71 5.21
CA GLN A 34 21.86 15.26 5.23
C GLN A 34 21.26 15.22 6.65
N LYS A 35 21.36 14.07 7.34
CA LYS A 35 20.86 13.92 8.72
C LYS A 35 21.60 14.80 9.72
N MET A 36 22.92 14.99 9.55
CA MET A 36 23.72 15.87 10.41
C MET A 36 23.29 17.33 10.27
N ASN A 37 23.06 17.79 9.04
CA ASN A 37 22.57 19.15 8.78
C ASN A 37 21.16 19.38 9.36
N GLU A 38 20.30 18.36 9.31
CA GLU A 38 18.96 18.39 9.94
C GLU A 38 19.00 18.42 11.48
N LEU A 39 20.09 17.95 12.10
CA LEU A 39 20.25 17.91 13.55
C LEU A 39 20.92 19.18 14.10
N GLU A 40 21.89 19.72 13.36
CA GLU A 40 22.73 20.85 13.75
C GLU A 40 21.98 22.18 13.60
N ASP A 41 21.29 22.37 12.48
CA ASP A 41 20.29 23.41 12.35
C ASP A 41 18.96 22.82 12.85
N LYS A 42 18.30 23.44 13.83
CA LYS A 42 16.89 23.18 14.22
C LYS A 42 15.91 23.53 13.08
N ALA A 43 16.29 23.28 11.84
CA ALA A 43 15.63 23.71 10.64
C ALA A 43 14.69 22.63 10.13
N GLU A 44 13.68 23.11 9.42
CA GLU A 44 12.63 22.34 8.77
C GLU A 44 13.17 21.14 7.97
N PRO A 45 12.44 20.01 7.96
CA PRO A 45 12.81 18.84 7.18
C PRO A 45 12.99 19.23 5.69
N GLY A 46 14.14 18.86 5.11
CA GLY A 46 14.46 19.13 3.70
C GLY A 46 15.41 20.30 3.44
N ARG A 47 16.22 20.71 4.41
CA ARG A 47 17.29 21.70 4.16
C ARG A 47 18.38 21.11 3.27
N HIS A 48 18.71 21.83 2.21
CA HIS A 48 19.65 21.44 1.17
C HIS A 48 21.11 21.47 1.67
N LEU A 49 21.92 20.53 1.18
CA LEU A 49 23.37 20.58 1.35
C LEU A 49 23.96 21.67 0.44
N CYS A 50 25.27 21.91 0.55
CA CYS A 50 25.97 22.76 -0.40
C CYS A 50 25.69 22.30 -1.84
N ILE A 51 25.40 23.25 -2.73
CA ILE A 51 24.98 22.96 -4.11
C ILE A 51 25.96 22.06 -4.86
N ASP A 52 27.27 22.20 -4.62
CA ASP A 52 28.30 21.37 -5.24
C ASP A 52 28.15 19.89 -4.86
N VAL A 53 27.79 19.60 -3.61
CA VAL A 53 27.55 18.24 -3.10
C VAL A 53 26.27 17.67 -3.69
N GLU A 54 25.21 18.48 -3.75
CA GLU A 54 23.92 18.06 -4.33
C GLU A 54 24.05 17.77 -5.83
N ASP A 55 24.75 18.61 -6.58
CA ASP A 55 24.92 18.44 -8.02
C ASP A 55 25.79 17.22 -8.33
N ALA A 56 26.92 17.06 -7.63
CA ALA A 56 27.77 15.89 -7.77
C ALA A 56 26.99 14.58 -7.48
N MET A 57 26.16 14.58 -6.43
CA MET A 57 25.34 13.41 -6.09
C MET A 57 24.22 13.18 -7.11
N ASN A 58 23.57 14.24 -7.60
CA ASN A 58 22.52 14.14 -8.62
C ASN A 58 23.05 13.57 -9.93
N ILE A 59 24.21 14.07 -10.40
CA ILE A 59 24.92 13.52 -11.56
C ILE A 59 25.22 12.04 -11.34
N THR A 60 25.79 11.68 -10.18
CA THR A 60 26.15 10.30 -9.84
C THR A 60 24.93 9.38 -9.85
N ARG A 61 23.81 9.80 -9.23
CA ARG A 61 22.54 9.05 -9.22
C ARG A 61 21.96 8.88 -10.62
N LYS A 62 22.01 9.92 -11.46
CA LYS A 62 21.54 9.86 -12.86
C LYS A 62 22.39 8.90 -13.69
N LEU A 63 23.71 8.93 -13.52
CA LEU A 63 24.62 8.01 -14.21
C LEU A 63 24.35 6.56 -13.78
N TRP A 64 24.27 6.32 -12.47
CA TRP A 64 24.01 5.00 -11.89
C TRP A 64 22.67 4.39 -12.35
N SER A 65 21.59 5.18 -12.29
CA SER A 65 20.22 4.68 -12.54
C SER A 65 19.80 4.70 -14.00
N ARG A 66 20.14 5.75 -14.77
CA ARG A 66 19.66 5.93 -16.15
C ARG A 66 20.68 5.52 -17.20
N THR A 67 21.96 5.82 -16.97
CA THR A 67 23.01 5.59 -17.98
C THR A 67 23.55 4.17 -17.89
N PHE A 68 23.93 3.73 -16.67
CA PHE A 68 24.44 2.37 -16.44
C PHE A 68 23.34 1.37 -16.07
N ASN A 69 22.15 1.85 -15.70
CA ASN A 69 21.01 1.04 -15.28
C ASN A 69 21.38 0.00 -14.19
N CYS A 70 22.22 0.41 -13.24
CA CYS A 70 22.70 -0.43 -12.15
C CYS A 70 21.69 -0.55 -10.98
N SER A 71 20.54 0.13 -11.09
CA SER A 71 19.49 0.06 -10.08
C SER A 71 18.85 -1.33 -10.09
N VAL A 72 18.96 -2.05 -8.98
CA VAL A 72 18.28 -3.34 -8.82
C VAL A 72 16.95 -3.08 -8.13
N PRO A 73 15.80 -3.22 -8.82
CA PRO A 73 14.52 -3.16 -8.15
C PRO A 73 14.41 -4.35 -7.17
N CYS A 74 14.06 -4.07 -5.92
CA CYS A 74 13.70 -5.14 -4.99
C CYS A 74 12.38 -5.76 -5.48
N SER A 75 12.38 -7.05 -5.79
CA SER A 75 11.21 -7.74 -6.35
C SER A 75 10.31 -8.27 -5.23
N ASP A 76 9.67 -7.36 -4.48
CA ASP A 76 8.69 -7.71 -3.46
C ASP A 76 7.25 -7.78 -4.03
N THR A 77 7.13 -7.90 -5.35
CA THR A 77 5.85 -7.84 -6.06
C THR A 77 4.93 -8.99 -5.67
N VAL A 78 5.46 -10.21 -5.56
CA VAL A 78 4.68 -11.41 -5.21
C VAL A 78 4.08 -11.31 -3.79
N PRO A 79 4.85 -11.06 -2.72
CA PRO A 79 4.27 -10.96 -1.38
C PRO A 79 3.31 -9.76 -1.26
N VAL A 80 3.60 -8.63 -1.90
CA VAL A 80 2.69 -7.47 -1.90
C VAL A 80 1.36 -7.82 -2.54
N ILE A 81 1.36 -8.41 -3.75
CA ILE A 81 0.14 -8.80 -4.44
C ILE A 81 -0.67 -9.81 -3.62
N ALA A 82 -0.02 -10.84 -3.08
CA ALA A 82 -0.70 -11.87 -2.28
C ALA A 82 -1.41 -11.29 -1.05
N VAL A 83 -0.75 -10.42 -0.30
CA VAL A 83 -1.31 -9.77 0.89
C VAL A 83 -2.45 -8.83 0.52
N SER A 84 -2.28 -8.01 -0.53
CA SER A 84 -3.32 -7.10 -1.00
C SER A 84 -4.59 -7.85 -1.42
N VAL A 85 -4.44 -8.92 -2.21
CA VAL A 85 -5.56 -9.74 -2.66
C VAL A 85 -6.28 -10.38 -1.48
N PHE A 86 -5.53 -10.97 -0.54
CA PHE A 86 -6.11 -11.57 0.65
C PHE A 86 -6.98 -10.58 1.45
N ILE A 87 -6.45 -9.39 1.73
CA ILE A 87 -7.17 -8.34 2.47
C ILE A 87 -8.43 -7.89 1.73
N LEU A 88 -8.39 -7.77 0.40
CA LEU A 88 -9.55 -7.38 -0.42
C LEU A 88 -10.65 -8.45 -0.45
N PHE A 89 -10.29 -9.73 -0.30
CA PHE A 89 -11.26 -10.81 -0.23
C PHE A 89 -11.95 -10.93 1.15
N LEU A 90 -11.32 -10.47 2.23
CA LEU A 90 -11.90 -10.57 3.58
C LEU A 90 -13.30 -9.92 3.69
N PRO A 91 -13.55 -8.68 3.22
CA PRO A 91 -14.89 -8.10 3.23
C PRO A 91 -15.90 -8.93 2.44
N VAL A 92 -15.54 -9.42 1.25
CA VAL A 92 -16.43 -10.20 0.39
C VAL A 92 -16.86 -11.48 1.11
N VAL A 93 -15.91 -12.23 1.65
CA VAL A 93 -16.17 -13.45 2.42
C VAL A 93 -16.99 -13.15 3.67
N PHE A 94 -16.69 -12.07 4.39
CA PHE A 94 -17.43 -11.65 5.58
C PHE A 94 -18.91 -11.34 5.26
N TYR A 95 -19.19 -10.58 4.20
CA TYR A 95 -20.57 -10.24 3.84
C TYR A 95 -21.35 -11.45 3.30
N LEU A 96 -20.71 -12.30 2.48
CA LEU A 96 -21.34 -13.53 1.98
C LEU A 96 -21.63 -14.52 3.11
N SER A 97 -20.68 -14.75 4.01
CA SER A 97 -20.89 -15.62 5.18
C SER A 97 -21.99 -15.07 6.10
N SER A 98 -22.02 -13.75 6.34
CA SER A 98 -23.07 -13.10 7.13
C SER A 98 -24.45 -13.26 6.49
N PHE A 99 -24.55 -13.14 5.16
CA PHE A 99 -25.80 -13.34 4.43
C PHE A 99 -26.32 -14.79 4.57
N LEU A 100 -25.45 -15.78 4.34
CA LEU A 100 -25.80 -17.21 4.46
C LEU A 100 -26.16 -17.60 5.90
N HIS A 101 -25.40 -17.13 6.90
CA HIS A 101 -25.71 -17.37 8.31
C HIS A 101 -26.99 -16.66 8.77
N SER A 102 -27.34 -15.50 8.19
CA SER A 102 -28.56 -14.78 8.54
C SER A 102 -29.82 -15.51 8.06
N GLU A 103 -29.81 -16.06 6.83
CA GLU A 103 -30.92 -16.89 6.32
C GLU A 103 -31.13 -18.16 7.17
N GLN A 104 -30.06 -18.77 7.65
CA GLN A 104 -30.13 -19.94 8.54
C GLN A 104 -30.73 -19.60 9.93
N LYS A 105 -30.63 -18.34 10.39
CA LYS A 105 -31.15 -17.90 11.71
C LYS A 105 -32.60 -17.41 11.68
N LYS A 106 -33.25 -17.34 10.52
CA LYS A 106 -34.65 -16.86 10.37
C LYS A 106 -35.74 -17.81 10.86
N ARG A 107 -35.44 -18.96 11.47
CA ARG A 107 -36.49 -19.79 12.13
C ARG A 107 -36.04 -20.43 13.43
N LYS A 108 -36.44 -19.78 14.54
CA LYS A 108 -37.44 -20.32 15.46
C LYS A 108 -38.31 -19.17 15.97
N LEU A 109 -39.29 -18.75 15.16
CA LEU A 109 -40.51 -18.23 15.76
C LEU A 109 -41.12 -19.41 16.51
N ILE A 110 -40.94 -19.45 17.82
CA ILE A 110 -41.73 -20.31 18.70
C ILE A 110 -43.16 -19.88 18.46
N LEU A 111 -43.87 -20.58 17.58
CA LEU A 111 -45.28 -20.33 17.35
C LEU A 111 -45.98 -20.64 18.67
N PRO A 112 -46.58 -19.65 19.36
CA PRO A 112 -47.37 -19.95 20.53
C PRO A 112 -48.50 -20.88 20.08
N LYS A 113 -48.50 -22.11 20.60
CA LYS A 113 -49.63 -23.03 20.46
C LYS A 113 -50.86 -22.31 21.00
N ARG A 114 -51.77 -21.92 20.11
CA ARG A 114 -53.06 -21.31 20.46
C ARG A 114 -53.69 -22.03 21.67
N LEU A 115 -53.87 -21.34 22.79
CA LEU A 115 -54.92 -21.70 23.74
C LEU A 115 -56.23 -21.08 23.23
N LYS A 116 -57.02 -21.94 22.58
CA LYS A 116 -58.49 -21.98 22.44
C LYS A 116 -59.25 -20.65 22.27
N SER A 117 -59.87 -20.53 21.10
CA SER A 117 -61.00 -19.64 20.82
C SER A 117 -62.10 -19.80 21.87
N SER A 118 -62.49 -18.68 22.49
CA SER A 118 -63.85 -18.46 23.00
C SER A 118 -64.42 -17.30 22.20
N ALA A 119 -65.27 -17.62 21.23
CA ALA A 119 -66.17 -16.64 20.65
C ALA A 119 -67.16 -16.21 21.73
N SER A 120 -66.97 -15.04 22.33
CA SER A 120 -68.02 -14.36 23.08
C SER A 120 -68.59 -13.29 22.17
N PHE A 121 -69.83 -13.50 21.73
CA PHE A 121 -70.63 -12.52 21.01
C PHE A 121 -70.79 -11.26 21.89
N ALA A 122 -70.03 -10.21 21.62
CA ALA A 122 -70.33 -8.88 22.10
C ALA A 122 -71.25 -8.22 21.08
N ASN A 123 -72.55 -8.19 21.40
CA ASN A 123 -73.58 -7.56 20.60
C ASN A 123 -73.42 -6.03 20.68
N VAL A 124 -73.47 -5.37 19.53
CA VAL A 124 -73.44 -3.91 19.39
C VAL A 124 -74.76 -3.35 19.90
N GLN A 125 -74.74 -2.37 20.80
CA GLN A 125 -75.85 -1.44 20.96
C GLN A 125 -75.31 -0.03 21.18
N GLU A 126 -75.18 0.66 20.05
CA GLU A 126 -75.02 2.11 19.96
C GLU A 126 -76.38 2.73 20.28
N ASN A 127 -76.47 3.51 21.35
CA ASN A 127 -77.68 4.28 21.67
C ASN A 127 -77.34 5.77 21.73
N SER A 128 -77.85 6.51 20.76
CA SER A 128 -77.90 7.96 20.70
C SER A 128 -79.09 8.46 21.51
N ASN A 129 -78.85 9.41 22.43
CA ASN A 129 -79.65 10.60 22.76
C ASN A 129 -79.21 11.18 24.11
#